data_AF-A0A399ITS7-F1
#
_entry.id   AF-A0A399ITS7-F1
#
_cell.length_a   1.000
_cell.length_b   1.000
_cell.length_c   1.000
_cell.angle_alpha   90.00
_cell.angle_beta   90.00
_cell.angle_gamma   90.00
#
_symmetry.space_group_name_H-M   'P 1'
#
loop_
_entity.id
_entity.type
_entity.pdbx_description
1 polymer ?
#
loop_
_entity_poly.entity_id
_entity_poly.type
_entity_poly.pdbx_seq_one_letter_code
_entity_poly.pdbx_strand_id
1 'polypeptide(L)'
;MDIKNDIPQEENKDRDETEEVLISGEKEDNENFNDNIAFKYLKELSSHMELENEDGEVKSSFQFIEEVDHNSVLANYLNKKPAEKDEDHNFKIIPFGFNLSQKEAVQTAFDNKISIIEGSSVSSSTDAILNIVLNAVINDKTVAIISESDFFALKFVEILNKVDMDFIIDNIIDNESDYSKDKIEQWLSLKRSQFEKRNLHKERGELKDIQNTLREMLENEDKLSLIQMEKANLLNEISIPDNGKKMTLPASILVQSADKIMLLLEEYTMLIKKDKYIKFLNKIRFLFKYGISEFGFYNNKFENVKKLLINRYNQLKISELDVEIESLKNKLDRYIIEDEIIYHKENSLSILKGILYERYSKKTDAEILENEEGNNSEDTIKKNKAVITSINSFKKSMNGWKLFDYVIIDEAEKIDIFSGALILACARNIVLMSDPNQVFDGPYDKTNNVWNEIYKEYSPDEYYDYLNNSLLSSITKIFPDTPKTVLVKKYRGSRNPVNLYN
;
A
#
# COMPACT_ATOMS: atom_id res chain seq x y z
N MET A 1 -51.10 60.25 -43.26
CA MET A 1 -51.38 61.40 -42.39
C MET A 1 -51.94 60.83 -41.09
N ASP A 2 -51.32 61.22 -39.98
CA ASP A 2 -51.70 61.08 -38.55
C ASP A 2 -51.79 59.63 -38.01
N ILE A 3 -50.86 59.13 -37.16
CA ILE A 3 -50.38 59.49 -35.81
C ILE A 3 -51.45 59.39 -34.69
N LYS A 4 -51.06 58.63 -33.64
CA LYS A 4 -51.53 58.55 -32.22
C LYS A 4 -52.40 57.33 -31.91
N ASN A 5 -52.28 56.65 -30.76
CA ASN A 5 -51.33 56.60 -29.63
C ASN A 5 -51.84 55.46 -28.70
N ASP A 6 -51.06 55.15 -27.65
CA ASP A 6 -51.47 54.58 -26.34
C ASP A 6 -51.00 53.14 -25.96
N ILE A 7 -49.74 53.09 -25.51
CA ILE A 7 -49.14 52.63 -24.21
C ILE A 7 -50.05 51.88 -23.16
N PRO A 8 -49.50 51.27 -22.08
CA PRO A 8 -48.90 49.92 -21.87
C PRO A 8 -49.60 49.10 -20.74
N GLN A 9 -49.17 47.85 -20.47
CA GLN A 9 -49.04 47.28 -19.09
C GLN A 9 -48.12 46.04 -19.10
N GLU A 10 -47.16 46.02 -18.17
CA GLU A 10 -46.42 44.84 -17.71
C GLU A 10 -47.25 44.08 -16.65
N GLU A 11 -47.18 42.74 -16.63
CA GLU A 11 -47.38 41.96 -15.41
C GLU A 11 -46.50 40.69 -15.44
N ASN A 12 -45.73 40.52 -14.36
CA ASN A 12 -44.81 39.41 -14.05
C ASN A 12 -45.54 38.07 -13.82
N LYS A 13 -44.91 36.91 -14.12
CA LYS A 13 -44.17 36.05 -13.15
C LYS A 13 -43.96 34.60 -13.65
N ASP A 14 -42.92 34.00 -13.07
CA ASP A 14 -42.57 32.56 -12.93
C ASP A 14 -41.79 31.93 -14.11
N ARG A 15 -40.46 31.81 -13.99
CA ARG A 15 -39.64 30.80 -13.25
C ARG A 15 -39.38 29.56 -14.11
N ASP A 16 -38.21 29.53 -14.75
CA ASP A 16 -37.51 28.31 -15.11
C ASP A 16 -36.04 28.48 -14.69
N GLU A 17 -35.63 27.67 -13.72
CA GLU A 17 -34.25 27.53 -13.26
C GLU A 17 -33.56 26.51 -14.17
N THR A 18 -32.66 26.98 -15.04
CA THR A 18 -31.61 26.14 -15.64
C THR A 18 -30.28 26.56 -15.04
N GLU A 19 -29.75 25.71 -14.16
CA GLU A 19 -28.41 25.81 -13.60
C GLU A 19 -27.37 25.77 -14.74
N GLU A 20 -26.72 26.90 -14.98
CA GLU A 20 -25.43 26.95 -15.68
C GLU A 20 -24.38 26.27 -14.82
N VAL A 21 -23.91 25.10 -15.27
CA VAL A 21 -22.68 24.49 -14.77
C VAL A 21 -21.51 25.40 -15.18
N LEU A 22 -21.07 26.23 -14.24
CA LEU A 22 -19.81 26.96 -14.28
C LEU A 22 -18.67 25.94 -14.39
N ILE A 23 -18.12 25.79 -15.59
CA ILE A 23 -16.80 25.21 -15.79
C ILE A 23 -15.81 26.21 -15.17
N SER A 24 -15.44 25.97 -13.92
CA SER A 24 -14.29 26.63 -13.30
C SER A 24 -13.04 26.19 -14.07
N GLY A 25 -12.49 27.09 -14.87
CA GLY A 25 -11.16 26.91 -15.44
C GLY A 25 -10.16 26.68 -14.32
N GLU A 26 -9.48 25.55 -14.38
CA GLU A 26 -8.24 25.32 -13.65
C GLU A 26 -7.28 26.46 -14.03
N LYS A 27 -6.96 27.31 -13.05
CA LYS A 27 -5.78 28.15 -13.15
C LYS A 27 -4.60 27.23 -12.92
N GLU A 28 -3.90 26.86 -13.99
CA GLU A 28 -2.52 26.39 -13.90
C GLU A 28 -1.71 27.51 -13.23
N ASP A 29 -1.48 27.38 -11.92
CA ASP A 29 -0.48 28.17 -11.22
C ASP A 29 0.88 27.74 -11.77
N ASN A 30 1.39 28.46 -12.78
CA ASN A 30 2.78 28.37 -13.24
C ASN A 30 3.73 28.83 -12.11
N GLU A 31 3.92 27.97 -11.11
CA GLU A 31 4.89 28.17 -10.03
C GLU A 31 6.30 28.04 -10.60
N ASN A 32 7.04 29.16 -10.61
CA ASN A 32 8.44 29.16 -11.01
C ASN A 32 9.31 28.48 -9.95
N PHE A 33 9.61 27.19 -10.14
CA PHE A 33 10.45 26.41 -9.22
C PHE A 33 11.88 26.94 -9.05
N ASN A 34 12.36 27.74 -10.00
CA ASN A 34 13.70 28.34 -9.91
C ASN A 34 13.86 29.27 -8.71
N ASP A 35 12.78 29.75 -8.10
CA ASP A 35 12.82 30.56 -6.87
C ASP A 35 12.64 29.76 -5.57
N ASN A 36 12.29 28.48 -5.66
CA ASN A 36 12.10 27.61 -4.50
C ASN A 36 13.45 27.33 -3.81
N ILE A 37 13.53 27.63 -2.51
CA ILE A 37 14.77 27.46 -1.71
C ILE A 37 15.23 26.00 -1.68
N ALA A 38 14.30 25.04 -1.55
CA ALA A 38 14.64 23.62 -1.56
C ALA A 38 15.19 23.20 -2.93
N PHE A 39 14.64 23.71 -4.03
CA PHE A 39 15.16 23.43 -5.36
C PHE A 39 16.56 24.03 -5.58
N LYS A 40 16.77 25.28 -5.17
CA LYS A 40 18.10 25.92 -5.21
C LYS A 40 19.12 25.16 -4.36
N TYR A 41 18.74 24.72 -3.17
CA TYR A 41 19.56 23.89 -2.30
C TYR A 41 19.96 22.57 -2.96
N LEU A 42 19.01 21.84 -3.56
CA LEU A 42 19.29 20.60 -4.29
C LEU A 42 20.22 20.82 -5.50
N LYS A 43 20.02 21.93 -6.21
CA LYS A 43 20.87 22.33 -7.35
C LYS A 43 22.30 22.66 -6.89
N GLU A 44 22.47 23.32 -5.75
CA GLU A 44 23.79 23.55 -5.18
C GLU A 44 24.45 22.23 -4.78
N LEU A 45 23.74 21.35 -4.06
CA LEU A 45 24.25 20.02 -3.70
C LEU A 45 24.79 19.27 -4.92
N SER A 46 24.07 19.35 -6.05
CA SER A 46 24.46 18.71 -7.31
C SER A 46 25.80 19.19 -7.88
N SER A 47 26.13 20.47 -7.67
CA SER A 47 27.33 21.09 -8.25
C SER A 47 28.61 20.60 -7.57
N HIS A 48 28.48 20.05 -6.36
CA HIS A 48 29.57 19.45 -5.59
C HIS A 48 29.57 17.92 -5.64
N MET A 49 28.65 17.31 -6.39
CA MET A 49 28.65 15.87 -6.65
C MET A 49 29.23 15.59 -8.02
N GLU A 50 30.48 15.15 -8.07
CA GLU A 50 31.12 14.71 -9.30
C GLU A 50 30.43 13.44 -9.81
N LEU A 51 29.80 13.53 -10.98
CA LEU A 51 29.25 12.39 -11.70
C LEU A 51 29.94 12.31 -13.05
N GLU A 52 30.71 11.24 -13.26
CA GLU A 52 31.25 10.89 -14.57
C GLU A 52 30.12 10.30 -15.43
N ASN A 53 29.77 10.97 -16.53
CA ASN A 53 28.87 10.41 -17.54
C ASN A 53 29.57 9.27 -18.33
N GLU A 54 28.80 8.50 -19.10
CA GLU A 54 29.33 7.40 -19.93
C GLU A 54 30.41 7.84 -20.92
N ASP A 55 30.38 9.10 -21.36
CA ASP A 55 31.37 9.73 -22.24
C ASP A 55 32.62 10.28 -21.51
N GLY A 56 32.72 10.10 -20.20
CA GLY A 56 33.84 10.60 -19.38
C GLY A 56 33.80 12.11 -19.08
N GLU A 57 32.74 12.81 -19.48
CA GLU A 57 32.50 14.20 -19.07
C GLU A 57 31.86 14.26 -17.68
N VAL A 58 32.42 15.08 -16.79
CA VAL A 58 31.84 15.37 -15.47
C VAL A 58 30.79 16.46 -15.63
N LYS A 59 29.51 16.11 -15.49
CA LYS A 59 28.38 17.06 -15.46
C LYS A 59 27.52 16.81 -14.24
N SER A 60 27.01 17.86 -13.61
CA SER A 60 26.09 17.72 -12.47
C SER A 60 24.71 17.27 -12.96
N SER A 61 24.17 16.15 -12.47
CA SER A 61 22.89 15.59 -12.97
C SER A 61 21.67 16.51 -12.83
N PHE A 62 21.68 17.50 -11.95
CA PHE A 62 20.58 18.48 -11.86
C PHE A 62 20.64 19.58 -12.92
N GLN A 63 21.75 19.76 -13.64
CA GLN A 63 21.79 20.69 -14.78
C GLN A 63 20.83 20.27 -15.89
N PHE A 64 20.43 18.99 -15.92
CA PHE A 64 19.47 18.44 -16.88
C PHE A 64 18.01 18.70 -16.49
N ILE A 65 17.76 19.09 -15.23
CA ILE A 65 16.45 19.56 -14.78
C ILE A 65 16.42 21.08 -15.01
N GLU A 66 16.19 21.48 -16.27
CA GLU A 66 16.01 22.90 -16.63
C GLU A 66 14.68 23.44 -16.07
N GLU A 67 13.65 22.60 -16.09
CA GLU A 67 12.30 22.88 -15.60
C GLU A 67 11.73 21.65 -14.90
N VAL A 68 11.05 21.85 -13.77
CA VAL A 68 10.40 20.76 -13.02
C VAL A 68 9.00 20.55 -13.60
N ASP A 69 8.73 19.35 -14.12
CA ASP A 69 7.39 18.98 -14.59
C ASP A 69 6.39 19.07 -13.42
N HIS A 70 5.33 19.87 -13.58
CA HIS A 70 4.29 20.06 -12.56
C HIS A 70 3.59 18.75 -12.18
N ASN A 71 3.58 17.76 -13.06
CA ASN A 71 3.02 16.44 -12.78
C ASN A 71 3.96 15.51 -12.03
N SER A 72 5.25 15.85 -11.91
CA SER A 72 6.22 15.03 -11.21
C SER A 72 5.96 15.01 -9.70
N VAL A 73 6.43 13.95 -9.03
CA VAL A 73 6.44 13.90 -7.57
C VAL A 73 7.41 14.96 -7.02
N LEU A 74 8.44 15.36 -7.76
CA LEU A 74 9.34 16.43 -7.35
C LEU A 74 8.58 17.76 -7.16
N ALA A 75 7.64 18.09 -8.04
CA ALA A 75 6.81 19.28 -7.89
C ALA A 75 6.02 19.26 -6.57
N ASN A 76 5.39 18.13 -6.22
CA ASN A 76 4.71 17.97 -4.93
C ASN A 76 5.70 18.10 -3.76
N TYR A 77 6.85 17.44 -3.85
CA TYR A 77 7.88 17.41 -2.81
C TYR A 77 8.48 18.79 -2.53
N LEU A 78 8.75 19.60 -3.55
CA LEU A 78 9.28 20.96 -3.41
C LEU A 78 8.26 21.94 -2.85
N ASN A 79 6.99 21.79 -3.22
CA ASN A 79 5.90 22.66 -2.79
C ASN A 79 5.22 22.21 -1.50
N LYS A 80 5.54 21.01 -1.02
CA LYS A 80 4.88 20.34 0.12
C LYS A 80 3.36 20.26 -0.06
N LYS A 81 2.90 20.19 -1.30
CA LYS A 81 1.48 20.03 -1.62
C LYS A 81 1.12 18.55 -1.54
N PRO A 82 0.05 18.19 -0.81
CA PRO A 82 -0.35 16.79 -0.67
C PRO A 82 -0.47 16.16 -2.04
N ALA A 83 0.10 14.97 -2.18
CA ALA A 83 0.02 14.23 -3.42
C ALA A 83 -1.44 13.79 -3.61
N GLU A 84 -2.05 14.17 -4.72
CA GLU A 84 -3.42 13.78 -5.03
C GLU A 84 -3.51 12.24 -5.15
N LYS A 85 -4.69 11.70 -4.82
CA LYS A 85 -4.98 10.30 -5.10
C LYS A 85 -5.22 10.15 -6.59
N ASP A 86 -4.57 9.17 -7.19
CA ASP A 86 -4.81 8.75 -8.56
C ASP A 86 -5.53 7.41 -8.49
N GLU A 87 -6.86 7.42 -8.37
CA GLU A 87 -7.63 6.19 -8.11
C GLU A 87 -7.73 5.32 -9.39
N ASP A 88 -6.75 4.45 -9.61
CA ASP A 88 -6.82 3.47 -10.69
C ASP A 88 -7.67 2.24 -10.30
N HIS A 89 -8.97 2.34 -10.62
CA HIS A 89 -9.97 1.29 -10.40
C HIS A 89 -9.81 0.02 -11.26
N ASN A 90 -8.75 -0.11 -12.06
CA ASN A 90 -8.52 -1.32 -12.82
C ASN A 90 -8.27 -2.53 -11.93
N PHE A 91 -8.86 -3.67 -12.30
CA PHE A 91 -8.64 -4.93 -11.62
C PHE A 91 -7.17 -5.37 -11.69
N LYS A 92 -6.55 -5.57 -10.53
CA LYS A 92 -5.13 -5.93 -10.40
C LYS A 92 -4.91 -7.43 -10.44
N ILE A 93 -3.97 -7.87 -11.28
CA ILE A 93 -3.57 -9.27 -11.42
C ILE A 93 -2.36 -9.52 -10.52
N ILE A 94 -2.43 -10.52 -9.63
CA ILE A 94 -1.42 -10.73 -8.58
C ILE A 94 -0.81 -12.14 -8.75
N PRO A 95 0.09 -12.35 -9.73
CA PRO A 95 0.67 -13.67 -10.01
C PRO A 95 1.76 -14.09 -9.03
N PHE A 96 2.38 -13.16 -8.29
CA PHE A 96 3.50 -13.45 -7.39
C PHE A 96 3.10 -13.20 -5.94
N GLY A 97 2.84 -14.27 -5.18
CA GLY A 97 2.45 -14.17 -3.78
C GLY A 97 1.04 -13.57 -3.59
N PHE A 98 0.16 -14.27 -2.87
CA PHE A 98 -1.16 -13.73 -2.56
C PHE A 98 -1.46 -13.85 -1.07
N ASN A 99 -1.56 -12.70 -0.40
CA ASN A 99 -2.15 -12.54 0.92
C ASN A 99 -2.79 -11.13 0.99
N LEU A 100 -3.46 -10.82 2.10
CA LEU A 100 -4.15 -9.53 2.26
C LEU A 100 -3.19 -8.34 2.11
N SER A 101 -2.04 -8.37 2.80
CA SER A 101 -1.06 -7.28 2.73
C SER A 101 -0.43 -7.10 1.35
N GLN A 102 -0.23 -8.18 0.58
CA GLN A 102 0.28 -8.11 -0.81
C GLN A 102 -0.76 -7.49 -1.73
N LYS A 103 -2.03 -7.88 -1.59
CA LYS A 103 -3.14 -7.29 -2.35
C LYS A 103 -3.30 -5.81 -2.04
N GLU A 104 -3.26 -5.45 -0.76
CA GLU A 104 -3.33 -4.06 -0.30
C GLU A 104 -2.14 -3.24 -0.79
N ALA A 105 -0.92 -3.80 -0.79
CA ALA A 105 0.28 -3.11 -1.25
C ALA A 105 0.21 -2.77 -2.74
N VAL A 106 -0.22 -3.73 -3.57
CA VAL A 106 -0.43 -3.48 -5.00
C VAL A 106 -1.53 -2.44 -5.20
N GLN A 107 -2.66 -2.55 -4.49
CA GLN A 107 -3.74 -1.58 -4.64
C GLN A 107 -3.30 -0.16 -4.22
N THR A 108 -2.65 -0.03 -3.06
CA THR A 108 -2.16 1.24 -2.53
C THR A 108 -1.16 1.91 -3.49
N ALA A 109 -0.30 1.14 -4.16
CA ALA A 109 0.64 1.66 -5.15
C ALA A 109 -0.05 2.27 -6.38
N PHE A 110 -1.23 1.77 -6.75
CA PHE A 110 -1.98 2.27 -7.90
C PHE A 110 -3.00 3.35 -7.54
N ASP A 111 -3.46 3.41 -6.29
CA ASP A 111 -4.47 4.38 -5.82
C ASP A 111 -3.84 5.71 -5.36
N ASN A 112 -2.52 5.81 -5.29
CA ASN A 112 -1.82 6.94 -4.68
C ASN A 112 -0.56 7.34 -5.45
N LYS A 113 -0.34 8.65 -5.55
CA LYS A 113 0.84 9.23 -6.22
C LYS A 113 2.14 9.00 -5.45
N ILE A 114 2.09 8.92 -4.12
CA ILE A 114 3.21 8.54 -3.26
C ILE A 114 2.71 7.44 -2.33
N SER A 115 3.41 6.30 -2.30
CA SER A 115 3.08 5.19 -1.40
C SER A 115 4.33 4.56 -0.80
N ILE A 116 4.20 4.02 0.42
CA ILE A 116 5.27 3.33 1.13
C ILE A 116 4.85 1.88 1.36
N ILE A 117 5.71 0.93 0.98
CA ILE A 117 5.51 -0.49 1.25
C ILE A 117 6.68 -0.98 2.11
N GLU A 118 6.38 -1.48 3.30
CA GLU A 118 7.39 -2.02 4.21
C GLU A 118 7.48 -3.53 4.12
N GLY A 119 8.64 -4.04 3.71
CA GLY A 119 8.90 -5.46 3.56
C GLY A 119 9.91 -5.97 4.58
N SER A 120 9.49 -6.87 5.48
CA SER A 120 10.39 -7.57 6.41
C SER A 120 11.15 -8.75 5.77
N SER A 121 10.98 -8.96 4.46
CA SER A 121 11.56 -10.09 3.77
C SER A 121 11.82 -9.82 2.31
N VAL A 122 13.01 -10.21 1.88
CA VAL A 122 13.46 -10.07 0.50
C VAL A 122 12.45 -10.66 -0.48
N SER A 123 11.89 -11.85 -0.21
CA SER A 123 10.92 -12.49 -1.11
C SER A 123 9.61 -11.71 -1.23
N SER A 124 9.01 -11.29 -0.11
CA SER A 124 7.73 -10.57 -0.12
C SER A 124 7.84 -9.21 -0.81
N SER A 125 8.95 -8.49 -0.62
CA SER A 125 9.18 -7.22 -1.31
C SER A 125 9.30 -7.44 -2.82
N THR A 126 10.01 -8.49 -3.23
CA THR A 126 10.15 -8.85 -4.66
C THR A 126 8.82 -9.16 -5.31
N ASP A 127 8.01 -9.99 -4.64
CA ASP A 127 6.68 -10.37 -5.10
C ASP A 127 5.81 -9.12 -5.30
N ALA A 128 5.80 -8.20 -4.32
CA ALA A 128 5.07 -6.94 -4.40
C ALA A 128 5.54 -6.08 -5.58
N ILE A 129 6.85 -5.86 -5.72
CA ILE A 129 7.44 -5.09 -6.82
C ILE A 129 7.05 -5.70 -8.16
N LEU A 130 7.21 -7.01 -8.34
CA LEU A 130 6.86 -7.70 -9.59
C LEU A 130 5.38 -7.56 -9.91
N ASN A 131 4.49 -7.69 -8.92
CA ASN A 131 3.06 -7.48 -9.15
C ASN A 131 2.76 -6.04 -9.60
N ILE A 132 3.38 -5.03 -8.98
CA ILE A 132 3.18 -3.62 -9.37
C ILE A 132 3.67 -3.39 -10.79
N VAL A 133 4.90 -3.81 -11.09
CA VAL A 133 5.53 -3.68 -12.41
C VAL A 133 4.69 -4.33 -13.48
N LEU A 134 4.23 -5.56 -13.24
CA LEU A 134 3.42 -6.29 -14.21
C LEU A 134 2.09 -5.60 -14.47
N ASN A 135 1.42 -5.10 -13.43
CA ASN A 135 0.18 -4.35 -13.61
C ASN A 135 0.43 -3.03 -14.36
N ALA A 136 1.55 -2.34 -14.13
CA ALA A 136 1.89 -1.15 -14.90
C ALA A 136 2.11 -1.50 -16.37
N VAL A 137 2.94 -2.51 -16.64
CA VAL A 137 3.25 -2.98 -18.00
C VAL A 137 1.97 -3.35 -18.73
N ILE A 138 1.11 -4.22 -18.19
CA ILE A 138 -0.12 -4.65 -18.92
C ILE A 138 -1.15 -3.54 -19.14
N ASN A 139 -1.05 -2.41 -18.44
CA ASN A 139 -1.91 -1.24 -18.62
C ASN A 139 -1.24 -0.14 -19.47
N ASP A 140 -0.22 -0.50 -20.26
CA ASP A 140 0.54 0.41 -21.14
C ASP A 140 1.18 1.59 -20.39
N LYS A 141 1.53 1.39 -19.11
CA LYS A 141 2.25 2.37 -18.29
C LYS A 141 3.75 2.13 -18.32
N THR A 142 4.50 3.22 -18.32
CA THR A 142 5.96 3.22 -18.20
C THR A 142 6.36 3.04 -16.74
N VAL A 143 7.27 2.10 -16.47
CA VAL A 143 7.71 1.81 -15.10
C VAL A 143 9.21 1.62 -15.01
N ALA A 144 9.82 2.23 -13.99
CA ALA A 144 11.22 2.02 -13.64
C ALA A 144 11.35 1.42 -12.23
N ILE A 145 12.26 0.47 -12.07
CA ILE A 145 12.68 -0.06 -10.77
C ILE A 145 14.12 0.40 -10.53
N ILE A 146 14.33 1.07 -9.41
CA ILE A 146 15.61 1.65 -9.02
C ILE A 146 16.05 1.01 -7.71
N SER A 147 17.29 0.56 -7.64
CA SER A 147 17.90 0.00 -6.43
C SER A 147 19.28 0.62 -6.20
N GLU A 148 19.84 0.42 -5.01
CA GLU A 148 21.22 0.80 -4.70
C GLU A 148 22.24 -0.03 -5.52
N SER A 149 21.95 -1.32 -5.77
CA SER A 149 22.91 -2.27 -6.34
C SER A 149 22.68 -2.59 -7.81
N ASP A 150 23.76 -2.62 -8.61
CA ASP A 150 23.74 -3.10 -10.00
C ASP A 150 23.35 -4.59 -10.14
N PHE A 151 23.55 -5.40 -9.08
CA PHE A 151 23.19 -6.82 -9.09
C PHE A 151 21.70 -7.09 -8.82
N PHE A 152 20.95 -6.05 -8.47
CA PHE A 152 19.53 -6.14 -8.14
C PHE A 152 18.70 -6.71 -9.30
N ALA A 153 19.01 -6.33 -10.54
CA ALA A 153 18.27 -6.75 -11.73
C ALA A 153 18.28 -8.28 -11.92
N LEU A 154 19.39 -8.96 -11.61
CA LEU A 154 19.56 -10.40 -11.81
C LEU A 154 18.46 -11.22 -11.12
N LYS A 155 18.04 -10.77 -9.94
CA LYS A 155 17.00 -11.41 -9.14
C LYS A 155 15.63 -11.40 -9.84
N PHE A 156 15.25 -10.28 -10.43
CA PHE A 156 13.97 -10.15 -11.16
C PHE A 156 14.01 -10.94 -12.46
N VAL A 157 15.13 -10.84 -13.18
CA VAL A 157 15.36 -11.61 -14.41
C VAL A 157 15.27 -13.11 -14.13
N GLU A 158 15.88 -13.61 -13.05
CA GLU A 158 15.80 -15.03 -12.68
C GLU A 158 14.36 -15.49 -12.40
N ILE A 159 13.58 -14.69 -11.67
CA ILE A 159 12.17 -15.03 -11.35
C ILE A 159 11.31 -15.02 -12.61
N LEU A 160 11.49 -14.01 -13.47
CA LEU A 160 10.72 -13.87 -14.70
C LEU A 160 11.10 -14.92 -15.76
N ASN A 161 12.36 -15.32 -15.80
CA ASN A 161 12.83 -16.38 -16.70
C ASN A 161 12.18 -17.72 -16.35
N LYS A 162 12.03 -18.05 -15.06
CA LYS A 162 11.32 -19.27 -14.60
C LYS A 162 9.86 -19.35 -15.07
N VAL A 163 9.26 -18.22 -15.46
CA VAL A 163 7.89 -18.13 -15.95
C VAL A 163 7.81 -17.69 -17.42
N ASP A 164 8.90 -17.73 -18.18
CA ASP A 164 8.97 -17.31 -19.59
C ASP A 164 8.50 -15.85 -19.84
N MET A 165 8.87 -14.90 -18.97
CA MET A 165 8.45 -13.48 -19.07
C MET A 165 9.60 -12.49 -18.83
N ASP A 166 10.84 -12.91 -18.89
CA ASP A 166 11.99 -12.01 -18.64
C ASP A 166 12.17 -10.93 -19.71
N PHE A 167 11.59 -11.10 -20.90
CA PHE A 167 11.56 -10.07 -21.96
C PHE A 167 10.76 -8.80 -21.60
N ILE A 168 9.98 -8.80 -20.52
CA ILE A 168 9.19 -7.63 -20.09
C ILE A 168 10.04 -6.56 -19.41
N ILE A 169 11.30 -6.88 -19.10
CA ILE A 169 12.23 -6.01 -18.41
C ILE A 169 13.45 -5.77 -19.29
N ASP A 170 13.86 -4.51 -19.40
CA ASP A 170 15.17 -4.13 -19.94
C ASP A 170 16.09 -3.72 -18.78
N ASN A 171 17.27 -4.34 -18.74
CA ASN A 171 18.36 -3.93 -17.86
C ASN A 171 19.25 -2.94 -18.62
N ILE A 172 19.40 -1.74 -18.10
CA ILE A 172 20.19 -0.66 -18.75
C ILE A 172 21.65 -1.05 -18.94
N ILE A 173 22.18 -1.91 -18.07
CA ILE A 173 23.60 -2.29 -18.11
C ILE A 173 23.91 -3.17 -19.33
N ASP A 174 22.91 -3.88 -19.88
CA ASP A 174 23.09 -4.75 -21.05
C ASP A 174 22.61 -4.04 -22.32
N ASN A 175 23.56 -3.49 -23.10
CA ASN A 175 23.35 -2.84 -24.40
C ASN A 175 22.92 -3.81 -25.55
N GLU A 176 22.21 -4.91 -25.26
CA GLU A 176 21.76 -5.88 -26.27
C GLU A 176 20.29 -5.66 -26.65
N SER A 177 20.00 -4.59 -27.39
CA SER A 177 18.63 -4.30 -27.84
C SER A 177 18.08 -5.31 -28.86
N ASP A 178 18.95 -5.85 -29.73
CA ASP A 178 18.57 -6.78 -30.80
C ASP A 178 18.11 -8.14 -30.27
N TYR A 179 18.68 -8.60 -29.14
CA TYR A 179 18.34 -9.88 -28.52
C TYR A 179 16.88 -9.96 -28.03
N SER A 180 16.28 -8.80 -27.76
CA SER A 180 14.96 -8.73 -27.12
C SER A 180 13.78 -8.90 -28.09
N LYS A 181 13.92 -8.45 -29.34
CA LYS A 181 12.86 -8.55 -30.35
C LYS A 181 12.65 -10.00 -30.81
N ASP A 182 13.75 -10.68 -31.14
CA ASP A 182 13.75 -12.10 -31.52
C ASP A 182 13.10 -12.98 -30.44
N LYS A 183 13.35 -12.66 -29.16
CA LYS A 183 12.78 -13.37 -28.03
C LYS A 183 11.27 -13.19 -27.90
N ILE A 184 10.76 -11.97 -28.12
CA ILE A 184 9.31 -11.70 -28.11
C ILE A 184 8.65 -12.45 -29.27
N GLU A 185 9.20 -12.36 -30.49
CA GLU A 185 8.66 -13.07 -31.65
C GLU A 185 8.67 -14.59 -31.46
N GLN A 186 9.77 -15.14 -30.94
CA GLN A 186 9.86 -16.55 -30.60
C GLN A 186 8.81 -16.93 -29.55
N TRP A 187 8.66 -16.14 -28.48
CA TRP A 187 7.67 -16.38 -27.44
C TRP A 187 6.23 -16.34 -27.98
N LEU A 188 5.90 -15.36 -28.82
CA LEU A 188 4.61 -15.27 -29.50
C LEU A 188 4.35 -16.51 -30.36
N SER A 189 5.34 -16.96 -31.14
CA SER A 189 5.19 -18.16 -31.97
C SER A 189 4.91 -19.42 -31.14
N LEU A 190 5.63 -19.60 -30.02
CA LEU A 190 5.50 -20.75 -29.13
C LEU A 190 4.18 -20.78 -28.38
N LYS A 191 3.66 -19.60 -27.99
CA LYS A 191 2.44 -19.49 -27.17
C LYS A 191 1.16 -19.24 -27.99
N ARG A 192 1.25 -19.13 -29.33
CA ARG A 192 0.11 -18.88 -30.22
C ARG A 192 -1.07 -19.82 -29.99
N SER A 193 -0.82 -21.14 -30.00
CA SER A 193 -1.88 -22.15 -29.80
C SER A 193 -2.55 -22.06 -28.42
N GLN A 194 -1.86 -21.49 -27.43
CA GLN A 194 -2.34 -21.34 -26.07
C GLN A 194 -3.27 -20.11 -25.90
N PHE A 195 -2.98 -19.00 -26.58
CA PHE A 195 -3.66 -17.72 -26.32
C PHE A 195 -4.52 -17.16 -27.45
N GLU A 196 -4.32 -17.56 -28.71
CA GLU A 196 -4.99 -16.96 -29.89
C GLU A 196 -6.54 -17.02 -29.86
N LYS A 197 -7.12 -17.96 -29.11
CA LYS A 197 -8.58 -18.15 -29.02
C LYS A 197 -9.15 -17.98 -27.61
N ARG A 198 -8.40 -17.38 -26.69
CA ARG A 198 -8.87 -17.17 -25.31
C ARG A 198 -9.82 -15.99 -25.22
N ASN A 199 -10.76 -16.09 -24.27
CA ASN A 199 -11.64 -14.99 -23.93
C ASN A 199 -11.15 -14.35 -22.63
N LEU A 200 -10.15 -13.47 -22.74
CA LEU A 200 -9.51 -12.85 -21.57
C LEU A 200 -10.49 -12.04 -20.72
N HIS A 201 -11.55 -11.47 -21.32
CA HIS A 201 -12.57 -10.76 -20.56
C HIS A 201 -13.30 -11.71 -19.58
N LYS A 202 -13.68 -12.90 -20.05
CA LYS A 202 -14.31 -13.93 -19.20
C LYS A 202 -13.33 -14.42 -18.12
N GLU A 203 -12.10 -14.75 -18.52
CA GLU A 203 -11.07 -15.24 -17.59
C GLU A 203 -10.73 -14.20 -16.50
N ARG A 204 -10.69 -12.91 -16.83
CA ARG A 204 -10.52 -11.82 -15.85
C ARG A 204 -11.68 -11.73 -14.87
N GLY A 205 -12.91 -11.93 -15.34
CA GLY A 205 -14.10 -12.00 -14.47
C GLY A 205 -14.01 -13.15 -13.46
N GLU A 206 -13.67 -14.36 -13.95
CA GLU A 206 -13.49 -15.54 -13.10
C GLU A 206 -12.35 -15.34 -12.09
N LEU A 207 -11.23 -14.75 -12.51
CA LEU A 207 -10.12 -14.44 -11.61
C LEU A 207 -10.50 -13.43 -10.52
N LYS A 208 -11.35 -12.44 -10.85
CA LYS A 208 -11.87 -11.48 -9.87
C LYS A 208 -12.72 -12.18 -8.82
N ASP A 209 -13.54 -13.14 -9.21
CA ASP A 209 -14.36 -13.91 -8.27
C ASP A 209 -13.50 -14.79 -7.36
N ILE A 210 -12.46 -15.45 -7.91
CA ILE A 210 -11.47 -16.21 -7.14
C ILE A 210 -10.76 -15.29 -6.13
N GLN A 211 -10.28 -14.12 -6.57
CA GLN A 211 -9.61 -13.15 -5.68
C GLN A 211 -10.51 -12.61 -4.57
N ASN A 212 -11.80 -12.42 -4.83
CA ASN A 212 -12.76 -11.98 -3.83
C ASN A 212 -13.03 -13.07 -2.79
N THR A 213 -13.17 -14.31 -3.27
CA THR A 213 -13.37 -15.51 -2.46
C THR A 213 -12.16 -15.75 -1.54
N LEU A 214 -10.94 -15.71 -2.11
CA LEU A 214 -9.70 -15.81 -1.34
C LEU A 214 -9.54 -14.68 -0.31
N ARG A 215 -9.89 -13.44 -0.66
CA ARG A 215 -9.87 -12.33 0.29
C ARG A 215 -10.76 -12.64 1.50
N GLU A 216 -12.01 -13.05 1.27
CA GLU A 216 -12.95 -13.36 2.34
C GLU A 216 -12.42 -14.51 3.23
N MET A 217 -11.79 -15.53 2.65
CA MET A 217 -11.18 -16.63 3.40
C MET A 217 -10.04 -16.16 4.30
N LEU A 218 -9.12 -15.37 3.75
CA LEU A 218 -7.99 -14.84 4.51
C LEU A 218 -8.44 -13.87 5.62
N GLU A 219 -9.47 -13.05 5.37
CA GLU A 219 -10.07 -12.19 6.39
C GLU A 219 -10.71 -13.00 7.52
N ASN A 220 -11.39 -14.10 7.19
CA ASN A 220 -11.97 -15.01 8.17
C ASN A 220 -10.88 -15.76 8.97
N GLU A 221 -9.76 -16.13 8.35
CA GLU A 221 -8.61 -16.75 9.02
C GLU A 221 -7.95 -15.76 10.01
N ASP A 222 -7.75 -14.51 9.59
CA ASP A 222 -7.22 -13.45 10.44
C ASP A 222 -8.13 -13.18 11.63
N LYS A 223 -9.45 -13.09 11.39
CA LYS A 223 -10.45 -12.96 12.44
C LYS A 223 -10.44 -14.15 13.40
N LEU A 224 -10.32 -15.38 12.89
CA LEU A 224 -10.23 -16.59 13.71
C LEU A 224 -8.99 -16.55 14.61
N SER A 225 -7.84 -16.09 14.09
CA SER A 225 -6.60 -15.95 14.86
C SER A 225 -6.76 -14.93 16.00
N LEU A 226 -7.37 -13.77 15.72
CA LEU A 226 -7.63 -12.73 16.73
C LEU A 226 -8.54 -13.23 17.86
N ILE A 227 -9.65 -13.90 17.51
CA ILE A 227 -10.61 -14.43 18.49
C ILE A 227 -9.98 -15.55 19.33
N GLN A 228 -9.14 -16.41 18.73
CA GLN A 228 -8.41 -17.43 19.49
C GLN A 228 -7.42 -16.83 20.48
N MET A 229 -6.73 -15.75 20.08
CA MET A 229 -5.84 -15.01 20.96
C MET A 229 -6.61 -14.33 22.11
N GLU A 230 -7.75 -13.70 21.82
CA GLU A 230 -8.64 -13.13 22.84
C GLU A 230 -9.10 -14.21 23.84
N LYS A 231 -9.56 -15.36 23.34
CA LYS A 231 -9.95 -16.50 24.18
C LYS A 231 -8.80 -16.97 25.08
N ALA A 232 -7.59 -17.09 24.54
CA ALA A 232 -6.41 -17.49 25.32
C ALA A 232 -6.10 -16.49 26.44
N ASN A 233 -6.21 -15.19 26.16
CA ASN A 233 -6.03 -14.14 27.17
C ASN A 233 -7.09 -14.24 28.28
N LEU A 234 -8.37 -14.39 27.93
CA LEU A 234 -9.45 -14.55 28.90
C LEU A 234 -9.29 -15.80 29.78
N LEU A 235 -8.80 -16.90 29.21
CA LEU A 235 -8.49 -18.14 29.95
C LEU A 235 -7.38 -17.91 30.99
N ASN A 236 -6.34 -17.14 30.64
CA ASN A 236 -5.26 -16.81 31.56
C ASN A 236 -5.70 -15.89 32.72
N GLU A 237 -6.73 -15.07 32.50
CA GLU A 237 -7.29 -14.19 33.53
C GLU A 237 -8.21 -14.91 34.53
N ILE A 238 -8.77 -16.08 34.17
CA ILE A 238 -9.61 -16.87 35.07
C ILE A 238 -8.73 -17.36 36.22
N SER A 239 -8.91 -16.74 37.39
CA SER A 239 -8.13 -17.12 38.55
C SER A 239 -8.82 -18.23 39.34
N ILE A 240 -8.03 -19.25 39.70
CA ILE A 240 -8.49 -20.40 40.48
C ILE A 240 -9.05 -19.89 41.83
N PRO A 241 -10.21 -20.38 42.28
CA PRO A 241 -10.77 -20.02 43.58
C PRO A 241 -9.76 -20.34 44.69
N ASP A 242 -9.50 -19.38 45.56
CA ASP A 242 -8.72 -19.62 46.78
C ASP A 242 -9.52 -20.57 47.68
N ASN A 243 -8.88 -21.56 48.31
CA ASN A 243 -9.51 -22.70 49.02
C ASN A 243 -10.34 -22.32 50.27
N GLY A 244 -10.73 -21.05 50.43
CA GLY A 244 -11.66 -20.57 51.46
C GLY A 244 -13.14 -20.84 51.13
N LYS A 245 -14.03 -20.56 52.10
CA LYS A 245 -15.50 -20.73 52.02
C LYS A 245 -16.03 -20.48 50.61
N LYS A 246 -16.60 -21.53 49.99
CA LYS A 246 -17.26 -21.46 48.67
C LYS A 246 -18.36 -20.40 48.68
N MET A 247 -18.03 -19.20 48.22
CA MET A 247 -19.01 -18.16 47.92
C MET A 247 -19.65 -18.51 46.58
N THR A 248 -20.97 -18.61 46.55
CA THR A 248 -21.75 -18.88 45.34
C THR A 248 -22.32 -17.58 44.78
N LEU A 249 -22.35 -17.47 43.45
CA LEU A 249 -23.07 -16.39 42.77
C LEU A 249 -24.59 -16.61 42.91
N PRO A 250 -25.39 -15.54 43.11
CA PRO A 250 -26.83 -15.60 43.03
C PRO A 250 -27.32 -16.24 41.73
N ALA A 251 -28.41 -17.01 41.79
CA ALA A 251 -28.94 -17.74 40.63
C ALA A 251 -29.27 -16.82 39.45
N SER A 252 -29.73 -15.59 39.73
CA SER A 252 -30.03 -14.58 38.72
C SER A 252 -28.82 -14.09 37.95
N ILE A 253 -27.60 -14.16 38.52
CA ILE A 253 -26.33 -13.82 37.86
C ILE A 253 -25.89 -14.96 36.93
N LEU A 254 -26.22 -16.21 37.26
CA LEU A 254 -25.86 -17.37 36.45
C LEU A 254 -26.56 -17.38 35.09
N VAL A 255 -27.69 -16.69 34.92
CA VAL A 255 -28.48 -16.68 33.68
C VAL A 255 -28.32 -15.40 32.84
N GLN A 256 -27.47 -14.45 33.25
CA GLN A 256 -27.25 -13.22 32.47
C GLN A 256 -26.24 -13.41 31.33
N SER A 257 -26.27 -12.49 30.35
CA SER A 257 -25.26 -12.37 29.29
C SER A 257 -23.95 -11.75 29.81
N ALA A 258 -22.85 -11.94 29.07
CA ALA A 258 -21.55 -11.36 29.40
C ALA A 258 -21.64 -9.83 29.61
N ASP A 259 -22.29 -9.11 28.69
CA ASP A 259 -22.47 -7.65 28.78
C ASP A 259 -23.17 -7.21 30.07
N LYS A 260 -24.21 -7.95 30.50
CA LYS A 260 -24.91 -7.63 31.74
C LYS A 260 -24.06 -7.89 32.97
N ILE A 261 -23.20 -8.91 32.95
CA ILE A 261 -22.23 -9.16 34.03
C ILE A 261 -21.17 -8.06 34.07
N MET A 262 -20.68 -7.61 32.91
CA MET A 262 -19.72 -6.50 32.82
C MET A 262 -20.31 -5.20 33.36
N LEU A 263 -21.54 -4.84 32.94
CA LEU A 263 -22.26 -3.69 33.47
C LEU A 263 -22.47 -3.80 34.99
N LEU A 264 -22.80 -4.98 35.50
CA LEU A 264 -22.92 -5.21 36.94
C LEU A 264 -21.56 -4.99 37.65
N LEU A 265 -20.47 -5.53 37.09
CA LEU A 265 -19.12 -5.40 37.62
C LEU A 265 -18.68 -3.93 37.69
N GLU A 266 -18.92 -3.16 36.63
CA GLU A 266 -18.61 -1.73 36.56
C GLU A 266 -19.41 -0.93 37.59
N GLU A 267 -20.73 -1.09 37.61
CA GLU A 267 -21.60 -0.38 38.54
C GLU A 267 -21.30 -0.75 40.00
N TYR A 268 -21.05 -2.03 40.27
CA TYR A 268 -20.66 -2.51 41.60
C TYR A 268 -19.31 -1.90 42.03
N THR A 269 -18.32 -1.91 41.15
CA THR A 269 -16.98 -1.34 41.41
C THR A 269 -17.05 0.16 41.65
N MET A 270 -17.82 0.90 40.84
CA MET A 270 -18.00 2.34 40.98
C MET A 270 -18.64 2.70 42.32
N LEU A 271 -19.70 1.98 42.71
CA LEU A 271 -20.41 2.22 43.96
C LEU A 271 -19.56 1.89 45.20
N ILE A 272 -18.80 0.79 45.17
CA ILE A 272 -17.89 0.44 46.27
C ILE A 272 -16.75 1.46 46.38
N LYS A 273 -16.17 1.92 45.26
CA LYS A 273 -15.14 2.99 45.29
C LYS A 273 -15.65 4.29 45.90
N LYS A 274 -16.91 4.67 45.60
CA LYS A 274 -17.54 5.90 46.09
C LYS A 274 -17.95 5.82 47.56
N ASP A 275 -18.69 4.77 47.91
CA ASP A 275 -19.42 4.69 49.19
C ASP A 275 -18.83 3.66 50.17
N LYS A 276 -17.77 2.92 49.78
CA LYS A 276 -17.17 1.77 50.50
C LYS A 276 -18.09 0.55 50.71
N TYR A 277 -19.40 0.70 50.55
CA TYR A 277 -20.41 -0.34 50.66
C TYR A 277 -21.60 -0.04 49.73
N ILE A 278 -22.45 -1.04 49.47
CA ILE A 278 -23.68 -0.86 48.66
C ILE A 278 -24.85 -0.39 49.55
N LYS A 279 -25.31 0.85 49.31
CA LYS A 279 -26.49 1.45 49.96
C LYS A 279 -27.79 0.69 49.63
N PHE A 280 -28.78 0.74 50.53
CA PHE A 280 -30.06 0.05 50.38
C PHE A 280 -30.81 0.39 49.08
N LEU A 281 -30.87 1.67 48.70
CA LEU A 281 -31.47 2.10 47.43
C LEU A 281 -30.80 1.46 46.20
N ASN A 282 -29.47 1.28 46.25
CA ASN A 282 -28.72 0.61 45.19
C ASN A 282 -28.95 -0.91 45.19
N LYS A 283 -29.23 -1.53 46.35
CA LYS A 283 -29.64 -2.94 46.43
C LYS A 283 -31.00 -3.16 45.75
N ILE A 284 -31.96 -2.26 45.99
CA ILE A 284 -33.26 -2.28 45.30
C ILE A 284 -33.05 -2.09 43.79
N ARG A 285 -32.20 -1.13 43.38
CA ARG A 285 -31.87 -0.91 41.96
C ARG A 285 -31.28 -2.17 41.31
N PHE A 286 -30.36 -2.85 41.98
CA PHE A 286 -29.76 -4.09 41.49
C PHE A 286 -30.73 -5.28 41.48
N LEU A 287 -31.71 -5.32 42.38
CA LEU A 287 -32.81 -6.29 42.30
C LEU A 287 -33.60 -6.10 41.00
N PHE A 288 -33.98 -4.87 40.65
CA PHE A 288 -34.73 -4.63 39.41
C PHE A 288 -33.89 -4.80 38.15
N LYS A 289 -32.63 -4.37 38.14
CA LYS A 289 -31.77 -4.38 36.94
C LYS A 289 -31.09 -5.72 36.67
N TYR A 290 -30.65 -6.43 37.72
CA TYR A 290 -29.87 -7.66 37.62
C TYR A 290 -30.53 -8.86 38.32
N GLY A 291 -31.67 -8.69 38.98
CA GLY A 291 -32.41 -9.78 39.64
C GLY A 291 -31.79 -10.25 40.95
N ILE A 292 -30.92 -9.45 41.60
CA ILE A 292 -30.21 -9.88 42.82
C ILE A 292 -31.11 -9.65 44.05
N SER A 293 -31.89 -10.67 44.43
CA SER A 293 -32.73 -10.69 45.64
C SER A 293 -31.97 -11.13 46.89
N GLU A 294 -30.87 -11.84 46.71
CA GLU A 294 -30.00 -12.32 47.79
C GLU A 294 -29.13 -11.16 48.32
N PHE A 295 -29.69 -10.25 49.12
CA PHE A 295 -28.94 -9.08 49.63
C PHE A 295 -27.73 -9.43 50.51
N GLY A 296 -27.63 -10.68 50.98
CA GLY A 296 -26.44 -11.23 51.63
C GLY A 296 -25.21 -11.31 50.70
N PHE A 297 -25.41 -11.30 49.38
CA PHE A 297 -24.36 -11.23 48.37
C PHE A 297 -23.43 -10.02 48.59
N TYR A 298 -24.00 -8.87 48.96
CA TYR A 298 -23.25 -7.62 49.16
C TYR A 298 -22.47 -7.55 50.48
N ASN A 299 -22.63 -8.53 51.38
CA ASN A 299 -21.88 -8.58 52.64
C ASN A 299 -20.50 -9.22 52.47
N ASN A 300 -20.19 -9.75 51.29
CA ASN A 300 -18.91 -10.37 50.98
C ASN A 300 -17.82 -9.32 50.70
N LYS A 301 -16.55 -9.71 50.88
CA LYS A 301 -15.41 -8.84 50.56
C LYS A 301 -15.46 -8.42 49.09
N PHE A 302 -15.22 -7.14 48.83
CA PHE A 302 -15.22 -6.56 47.49
C PHE A 302 -14.39 -7.37 46.50
N GLU A 303 -13.15 -7.71 46.86
CA GLU A 303 -12.24 -8.48 45.98
C GLU A 303 -12.81 -9.86 45.61
N ASN A 304 -13.51 -10.52 46.52
CA ASN A 304 -14.12 -11.83 46.24
C ASN A 304 -15.30 -11.71 45.27
N VAL A 305 -16.16 -10.71 45.49
CA VAL A 305 -17.30 -10.44 44.60
C VAL A 305 -16.80 -10.04 43.20
N LYS A 306 -15.82 -9.14 43.15
CA LYS A 306 -15.17 -8.70 41.91
C LYS A 306 -14.58 -9.88 41.15
N LYS A 307 -13.79 -10.74 41.81
CA LYS A 307 -13.18 -11.94 41.22
C LYS A 307 -14.23 -12.92 40.69
N LEU A 308 -15.32 -13.15 41.42
CA LEU A 308 -16.40 -14.03 40.96
C LEU A 308 -17.15 -13.48 39.74
N LEU A 309 -17.40 -12.16 39.71
CA LEU A 309 -18.03 -11.51 38.55
C LEU A 309 -17.10 -11.53 37.33
N ILE A 310 -15.81 -11.26 37.49
CA ILE A 310 -14.80 -11.38 36.41
C ILE A 310 -14.74 -12.81 35.88
N ASN A 311 -14.61 -13.81 36.76
CA ASN A 311 -14.58 -15.21 36.34
C ASN A 311 -15.87 -15.59 35.59
N ARG A 312 -17.05 -15.11 36.04
CA ARG A 312 -18.31 -15.38 35.36
C ARG A 312 -18.40 -14.71 33.99
N TYR A 313 -17.97 -13.46 33.90
CA TYR A 313 -17.86 -12.73 32.64
C TYR A 313 -16.96 -13.48 31.65
N ASN A 314 -15.73 -13.82 32.05
CA ASN A 314 -14.79 -14.53 31.20
C ASN A 314 -15.34 -15.87 30.73
N GLN A 315 -16.00 -16.65 31.60
CA GLN A 315 -16.65 -17.92 31.20
C GLN A 315 -17.74 -17.74 30.14
N LEU A 316 -18.61 -16.74 30.31
CA LEU A 316 -19.66 -16.43 29.35
C LEU A 316 -19.06 -15.96 28.03
N LYS A 317 -18.07 -15.07 28.09
CA LYS A 317 -17.40 -14.54 26.90
C LYS A 317 -16.67 -15.63 26.14
N ILE A 318 -15.96 -16.53 26.82
CA ILE A 318 -15.33 -17.70 26.21
C ILE A 318 -16.36 -18.57 25.48
N SER A 319 -17.54 -18.78 26.07
CA SER A 319 -18.61 -19.56 25.44
C SER A 319 -19.15 -18.89 24.16
N GLU A 320 -19.27 -17.56 24.15
CA GLU A 320 -19.63 -16.79 22.95
C GLU A 320 -18.55 -16.92 21.86
N LEU A 321 -17.27 -16.74 22.23
CA LEU A 321 -16.14 -16.88 21.31
C LEU A 321 -16.04 -18.31 20.78
N ASP A 322 -16.38 -19.34 21.56
CA ASP A 322 -16.40 -20.73 21.10
C ASP A 322 -17.40 -20.98 19.98
N VAL A 323 -18.61 -20.41 20.09
CA VAL A 323 -19.63 -20.48 19.03
C VAL A 323 -19.15 -19.77 17.76
N GLU A 324 -18.51 -18.60 17.91
CA GLU A 324 -17.97 -17.85 16.77
C GLU A 324 -16.78 -18.57 16.10
N ILE A 325 -15.86 -19.14 16.89
CA ILE A 325 -14.75 -19.97 16.42
C ILE A 325 -15.28 -21.17 15.63
N GLU A 326 -16.29 -21.87 16.14
CA GLU A 326 -16.87 -23.04 15.46
C GLU A 326 -17.52 -22.64 14.13
N SER A 327 -18.29 -21.54 14.13
CA SER A 327 -18.87 -20.98 12.90
C SER A 327 -17.81 -20.61 11.86
N LEU A 328 -16.72 -19.95 12.26
CA LEU A 328 -15.62 -19.58 11.36
C LEU A 328 -14.87 -20.80 10.84
N LYS A 329 -14.57 -21.78 11.70
CA LYS A 329 -13.95 -23.05 11.28
C LYS A 329 -14.82 -23.79 10.27
N ASN A 330 -16.12 -23.91 10.51
CA ASN A 330 -17.04 -24.56 9.56
C ASN A 330 -17.10 -23.84 8.20
N LYS A 331 -16.92 -22.51 8.17
CA LYS A 331 -16.82 -21.77 6.91
C LYS A 331 -15.51 -22.08 6.17
N LEU A 332 -14.39 -22.13 6.89
CA LEU A 332 -13.05 -22.37 6.35
C LEU A 332 -12.80 -23.83 5.96
N ASP A 333 -13.37 -24.81 6.69
CA ASP A 333 -13.20 -26.26 6.44
C ASP A 333 -13.69 -26.71 5.05
N ARG A 334 -14.49 -25.87 4.38
CA ARG A 334 -14.95 -26.11 3.01
C ARG A 334 -13.88 -25.84 1.94
N TYR A 335 -12.75 -25.27 2.33
CA TYR A 335 -11.70 -24.82 1.42
C TYR A 335 -10.32 -25.21 1.92
N ILE A 336 -9.45 -25.58 0.99
CA ILE A 336 -8.02 -25.70 1.26
C ILE A 336 -7.41 -24.41 0.71
N ILE A 337 -7.19 -23.43 1.61
CA ILE A 337 -6.73 -22.08 1.22
C ILE A 337 -5.40 -22.16 0.46
N GLU A 338 -4.53 -23.11 0.83
CA GLU A 338 -3.27 -23.40 0.12
C GLU A 338 -3.50 -23.65 -1.37
N ASP A 339 -4.44 -24.55 -1.68
CA ASP A 339 -4.73 -25.01 -3.03
C ASP A 339 -5.38 -23.88 -3.84
N GLU A 340 -6.27 -23.10 -3.21
CA GLU A 340 -6.88 -21.92 -3.83
C GLU A 340 -5.85 -20.83 -4.13
N ILE A 341 -4.86 -20.60 -3.25
CA ILE A 341 -3.75 -19.67 -3.51
C ILE A 341 -2.89 -20.16 -4.68
N ILE A 342 -2.58 -21.45 -4.76
CA ILE A 342 -1.83 -22.02 -5.88
C ILE A 342 -2.63 -21.85 -7.18
N TYR A 343 -3.91 -22.22 -7.16
CA TYR A 343 -4.82 -22.09 -8.29
C TYR A 343 -4.94 -20.64 -8.77
N HIS A 344 -5.07 -19.69 -7.83
CA HIS A 344 -5.08 -18.26 -8.12
C HIS A 344 -3.79 -17.78 -8.77
N LYS A 345 -2.62 -18.20 -8.28
CA LYS A 345 -1.32 -17.84 -8.87
C LYS A 345 -1.20 -18.36 -10.30
N GLU A 346 -1.54 -19.62 -10.53
CA GLU A 346 -1.49 -20.24 -11.86
C GLU A 346 -2.42 -19.54 -12.85
N ASN A 347 -3.66 -19.25 -12.44
CA ASN A 347 -4.63 -18.52 -13.27
C ASN A 347 -4.21 -17.07 -13.50
N SER A 348 -3.73 -16.37 -12.47
CA SER A 348 -3.21 -15.00 -12.59
C SER A 348 -2.08 -14.93 -13.60
N LEU A 349 -1.12 -15.86 -13.51
CA LEU A 349 0.00 -15.95 -14.44
C LEU A 349 -0.46 -16.29 -15.87
N SER A 350 -1.43 -17.21 -16.00
CA SER A 350 -2.00 -17.60 -17.30
C SER A 350 -2.69 -16.42 -17.99
N ILE A 351 -3.52 -15.67 -17.25
CA ILE A 351 -4.24 -14.50 -17.77
C ILE A 351 -3.27 -13.38 -18.11
N LEU A 352 -2.29 -13.12 -17.24
CA LEU A 352 -1.24 -12.13 -17.50
C LEU A 352 -0.51 -12.43 -18.82
N LYS A 353 -0.07 -13.68 -19.02
CA LYS A 353 0.55 -14.12 -20.28
C LYS A 353 -0.38 -13.92 -21.47
N GLY A 354 -1.68 -14.19 -21.31
CA GLY A 354 -2.67 -13.91 -22.35
C GLY A 354 -2.77 -12.44 -22.72
N ILE A 355 -2.77 -11.54 -21.73
CA ILE A 355 -2.81 -10.08 -21.96
C ILE A 355 -1.53 -9.61 -22.67
N LEU A 356 -0.37 -10.08 -22.20
CA LEU A 356 0.91 -9.79 -22.87
C LEU A 356 0.92 -10.32 -24.31
N TYR A 357 0.38 -11.52 -24.55
CA TYR A 357 0.25 -12.09 -25.88
C TYR A 357 -0.58 -11.21 -26.81
N GLU A 358 -1.80 -10.82 -26.40
CA GLU A 358 -2.64 -9.92 -27.20
C GLU A 358 -1.99 -8.56 -27.46
N ARG A 359 -1.25 -8.03 -26.48
CA ARG A 359 -0.57 -6.75 -26.59
C ARG A 359 0.55 -6.82 -27.62
N TYR A 360 1.45 -7.79 -27.49
CA TYR A 360 2.61 -7.90 -28.38
C TYR A 360 2.20 -8.38 -29.78
N SER A 361 1.20 -9.26 -29.91
CA SER A 361 0.72 -9.69 -31.24
C SER A 361 0.11 -8.55 -32.06
N LYS A 362 -0.77 -7.74 -31.46
CA LYS A 362 -1.36 -6.56 -32.12
C LYS A 362 -0.30 -5.55 -32.57
N LYS A 363 0.77 -5.39 -31.79
CA LYS A 363 1.87 -4.48 -32.13
C LYS A 363 2.77 -5.06 -33.23
N THR A 364 3.09 -6.36 -33.22
CA THR A 364 3.79 -6.99 -34.34
C THR A 364 2.99 -6.87 -35.64
N ASP A 365 1.67 -7.05 -35.60
CA ASP A 365 0.81 -6.87 -36.77
C ASP A 365 0.81 -5.41 -37.26
N ALA A 366 0.79 -4.42 -36.35
CA ALA A 366 0.88 -3.01 -36.69
C ALA A 366 2.28 -2.61 -37.21
N GLU A 367 3.36 -3.16 -36.66
CA GLU A 367 4.74 -2.94 -37.11
C GLU A 367 5.00 -3.57 -38.48
N ILE A 368 4.39 -4.72 -38.79
CA ILE A 368 4.41 -5.31 -40.14
C ILE A 368 3.76 -4.35 -41.15
N LEU A 369 2.69 -3.66 -40.74
CA LEU A 369 2.03 -2.65 -41.58
C LEU A 369 2.86 -1.34 -41.68
N GLU A 370 3.49 -0.88 -40.61
CA GLU A 370 4.30 0.36 -40.58
C GLU A 370 5.69 0.22 -41.22
N ASN A 371 6.30 -0.97 -41.23
CA ASN A 371 7.58 -1.21 -41.91
C ASN A 371 7.46 -1.12 -43.45
N GLU A 372 6.24 -1.07 -44.02
CA GLU A 372 6.02 -0.66 -45.41
C GLU A 372 6.15 0.86 -45.62
N GLU A 373 6.07 1.68 -44.55
CA GLU A 373 6.09 3.16 -44.59
C GLU A 373 7.32 3.80 -43.92
N GLY A 374 8.24 3.02 -43.34
CA GLY A 374 9.61 3.46 -43.04
C GLY A 374 9.86 4.22 -41.72
N ASN A 375 9.14 3.89 -40.63
CA ASN A 375 9.44 4.41 -39.27
C ASN A 375 10.01 3.32 -38.33
N ASN A 376 10.88 3.74 -37.39
CA ASN A 376 11.65 2.88 -36.48
C ASN A 376 10.77 2.09 -35.48
N SER A 377 10.57 0.80 -35.72
CA SER A 377 9.83 -0.13 -34.84
C SER A 377 10.53 -0.43 -33.49
N GLU A 378 11.85 -0.24 -33.39
CA GLU A 378 12.63 -0.53 -32.18
C GLU A 378 12.31 0.37 -30.98
N ASP A 379 12.01 1.65 -31.21
CA ASP A 379 11.72 2.62 -30.15
C ASP A 379 10.39 2.32 -29.44
N THR A 380 9.45 1.68 -30.15
CA THR A 380 8.14 1.34 -29.61
C THR A 380 8.21 0.09 -28.71
N ILE A 381 9.02 -0.90 -29.06
CA ILE A 381 9.23 -2.11 -28.24
C ILE A 381 9.97 -1.76 -26.93
N LYS A 382 10.99 -0.89 -26.99
CA LYS A 382 11.72 -0.40 -25.81
C LYS A 382 10.84 0.36 -24.82
N LYS A 383 9.89 1.18 -25.30
CA LYS A 383 8.95 1.93 -24.44
C LYS A 383 7.97 1.06 -23.65
N ASN A 384 7.82 -0.22 -24.00
CA ASN A 384 6.77 -1.08 -23.46
C ASN A 384 7.25 -2.03 -22.35
N LYS A 385 8.52 -1.95 -21.98
CA LYS A 385 9.13 -2.79 -20.94
C LYS A 385 9.37 -1.97 -19.68
N ALA A 386 9.43 -2.69 -18.57
CA ALA A 386 9.91 -2.12 -17.33
C ALA A 386 11.42 -1.91 -17.43
N VAL A 387 11.90 -0.78 -16.94
CA VAL A 387 13.33 -0.50 -16.87
C VAL A 387 13.82 -0.90 -15.47
N ILE A 388 14.87 -1.70 -15.36
CA ILE A 388 15.57 -1.89 -14.08
C ILE A 388 16.96 -1.27 -14.17
N THR A 389 17.32 -0.49 -13.17
CA THR A 389 18.63 0.17 -13.09
C THR A 389 19.06 0.39 -11.64
N SER A 390 20.36 0.59 -11.44
CA SER A 390 20.86 1.11 -10.17
C SER A 390 20.73 2.63 -10.12
N ILE A 391 20.79 3.20 -8.92
CA ILE A 391 20.80 4.64 -8.74
C ILE A 391 21.98 5.32 -9.46
N ASN A 392 23.15 4.68 -9.50
CA ASN A 392 24.33 5.24 -10.16
C ASN A 392 24.15 5.24 -11.68
N SER A 393 23.67 4.13 -12.25
CA SER A 393 23.39 4.03 -13.68
C SER A 393 22.23 4.95 -14.10
N PHE A 394 21.21 5.10 -13.26
CA PHE A 394 20.12 6.05 -13.45
C PHE A 394 20.62 7.50 -13.54
N LYS A 395 21.50 7.92 -12.62
CA LYS A 395 22.10 9.27 -12.63
C LYS A 395 22.91 9.56 -13.89
N LYS A 396 23.68 8.58 -14.38
CA LYS A 396 24.52 8.71 -15.58
C LYS A 396 23.70 8.82 -16.87
N SER A 397 22.56 8.13 -16.92
CA SER A 397 21.65 8.08 -18.07
C SER A 397 20.55 9.16 -18.04
N MET A 398 20.65 10.13 -17.12
CA MET A 398 19.54 11.02 -16.78
C MET A 398 19.03 11.88 -17.94
N ASN A 399 19.88 12.23 -18.88
CA ASN A 399 19.54 13.07 -20.04
C ASN A 399 18.52 12.42 -20.98
N GLY A 400 18.38 11.09 -20.92
CA GLY A 400 17.44 10.34 -21.74
C GLY A 400 16.09 10.09 -21.08
N TRP A 401 15.95 10.31 -19.77
CA TRP A 401 14.73 9.94 -19.06
C TRP A 401 13.62 10.94 -19.27
N LYS A 402 12.45 10.41 -19.64
CA LYS A 402 11.18 11.13 -19.57
C LYS A 402 10.47 10.81 -18.26
N LEU A 403 9.40 11.55 -17.99
CA LEU A 403 8.50 11.26 -16.87
C LEU A 403 7.89 9.85 -17.03
N PHE A 404 8.22 8.96 -16.10
CA PHE A 404 7.62 7.64 -15.97
C PHE A 404 6.26 7.73 -15.28
N ASP A 405 5.33 6.85 -15.64
CA ASP A 405 4.07 6.73 -14.94
C ASP A 405 4.27 6.21 -13.51
N TYR A 406 5.19 5.25 -13.33
CA TYR A 406 5.55 4.70 -12.03
C TYR A 406 7.06 4.57 -11.86
N VAL A 407 7.59 4.97 -10.71
CA VAL A 407 8.94 4.61 -10.28
C VAL A 407 8.87 3.88 -8.96
N ILE A 408 9.56 2.75 -8.87
CA ILE A 408 9.64 1.93 -7.68
C ILE A 408 11.08 1.99 -7.17
N ILE A 409 11.27 2.47 -5.95
CA ILE A 409 12.58 2.46 -5.30
C ILE A 409 12.63 1.28 -4.33
N ASP A 410 13.55 0.35 -4.55
CA ASP A 410 13.89 -0.67 -3.56
C ASP A 410 14.94 -0.15 -2.58
N GLU A 411 14.81 -0.57 -1.31
CA GLU A 411 15.66 -0.09 -0.20
C GLU A 411 15.65 1.44 -0.09
N ALA A 412 14.46 2.05 -0.18
CA ALA A 412 14.26 3.49 -0.20
C ALA A 412 14.82 4.23 1.05
N GLU A 413 14.98 3.53 2.17
CA GLU A 413 15.63 4.01 3.38
C GLU A 413 17.11 4.37 3.19
N LYS A 414 17.76 3.79 2.18
CA LYS A 414 19.19 4.00 1.86
C LYS A 414 19.43 5.13 0.86
N ILE A 415 18.40 5.59 0.17
CA ILE A 415 18.53 6.62 -0.86
C ILE A 415 18.63 8.00 -0.20
N ASP A 416 19.71 8.73 -0.51
CA ASP A 416 19.88 10.12 -0.07
C ASP A 416 18.92 11.08 -0.78
N ILE A 417 18.72 12.26 -0.20
CA ILE A 417 17.77 13.27 -0.73
C ILE A 417 18.14 13.71 -2.15
N PHE A 418 19.42 13.87 -2.47
CA PHE A 418 19.85 14.35 -3.78
C PHE A 418 19.50 13.34 -4.87
N SER A 419 19.93 12.09 -4.68
CA SER A 419 19.61 10.96 -5.54
C SER A 419 18.11 10.78 -5.67
N GLY A 420 17.40 10.88 -4.55
CA GLY A 420 15.96 10.78 -4.51
C GLY A 420 15.27 11.87 -5.30
N ALA A 421 15.70 13.12 -5.18
CA ALA A 421 15.09 14.24 -5.89
C ALA A 421 15.25 14.12 -7.42
N LEU A 422 16.34 13.55 -7.92
CA LEU A 422 16.49 13.19 -9.33
C LEU A 422 15.45 12.14 -9.76
N ILE A 423 15.23 11.11 -8.93
CA ILE A 423 14.19 10.10 -9.19
C ILE A 423 12.80 10.73 -9.18
N LEU A 424 12.50 11.59 -8.20
CA LEU A 424 11.22 12.27 -8.08
C LEU A 424 10.92 13.15 -9.30
N ALA A 425 11.94 13.72 -9.94
CA ALA A 425 11.79 14.52 -11.15
C ALA A 425 11.26 13.70 -12.33
N CYS A 426 11.63 12.41 -12.38
CA CYS A 426 11.25 11.48 -13.43
C CYS A 426 10.03 10.61 -13.05
N ALA A 427 9.39 10.82 -11.91
CA ALA A 427 8.27 9.99 -11.45
C ALA A 427 6.95 10.79 -11.46
N ARG A 428 5.92 10.28 -12.14
CA ARG A 428 4.53 10.73 -11.94
C ARG A 428 3.99 10.15 -10.65
N ASN A 429 4.12 8.84 -10.46
CA ASN A 429 3.79 8.13 -9.23
C ASN A 429 5.04 7.42 -8.69
N ILE A 430 5.18 7.36 -7.37
CA ILE A 430 6.32 6.70 -6.72
C ILE A 430 5.87 5.69 -5.65
N VAL A 431 6.55 4.54 -5.66
CA VAL A 431 6.43 3.50 -4.64
C VAL A 431 7.77 3.34 -3.94
N LEU A 432 7.79 3.59 -2.63
CA LEU A 432 8.98 3.46 -1.79
C LEU A 432 8.92 2.12 -1.06
N MET A 433 9.71 1.15 -1.51
CA MET A 433 9.86 -0.13 -0.82
C MET A 433 10.97 0.01 0.22
N SER A 434 10.68 -0.32 1.49
CA SER A 434 11.65 -0.17 2.58
C SER A 434 11.66 -1.33 3.56
N ASP A 435 12.79 -1.56 4.22
CA ASP A 435 12.89 -2.45 5.39
C ASP A 435 12.84 -1.61 6.68
N PRO A 436 11.80 -1.78 7.54
CA PRO A 436 11.68 -0.99 8.77
C PRO A 436 12.81 -1.23 9.78
N ASN A 437 13.63 -2.28 9.61
CA ASN A 437 14.77 -2.57 10.47
C ASN A 437 16.08 -1.95 9.98
N GLN A 438 16.10 -1.40 8.76
CA GLN A 438 17.26 -0.75 8.20
C GLN A 438 17.21 0.75 8.48
N VAL A 439 18.39 1.37 8.61
CA VAL A 439 18.53 2.78 8.95
C VAL A 439 19.36 3.45 7.89
N PHE A 440 19.06 4.71 7.63
CA PHE A 440 19.89 5.53 6.76
C PHE A 440 21.26 5.77 7.40
N ASP A 441 22.28 5.13 6.84
CA ASP A 441 23.67 5.34 7.22
C ASP A 441 24.23 6.67 6.71
N GLY A 442 23.39 7.56 6.16
CA GLY A 442 23.68 8.87 5.58
C GLY A 442 24.53 8.83 4.30
N PRO A 443 24.84 10.00 3.71
CA PRO A 443 25.55 10.04 2.44
C PRO A 443 26.99 9.51 2.59
N TYR A 444 27.54 8.97 1.50
CA TYR A 444 28.86 8.35 1.47
C TYR A 444 30.01 9.26 1.99
N ASP A 445 29.86 10.59 1.87
CA ASP A 445 30.86 11.58 2.29
C ASP A 445 30.34 12.53 3.40
N LYS A 446 29.87 11.98 4.53
CA LYS A 446 29.34 12.82 5.65
C LYS A 446 30.35 13.78 6.27
N THR A 447 31.64 13.48 6.16
CA THR A 447 32.70 14.26 6.81
C THR A 447 33.04 15.54 6.08
N ASN A 448 32.47 15.73 4.89
CA ASN A 448 32.70 16.90 4.08
C ASN A 448 31.95 18.11 4.64
N ASN A 449 32.71 19.13 5.03
CA ASN A 449 32.17 20.36 5.62
C ASN A 449 31.31 21.16 4.63
N VAL A 450 31.47 20.93 3.32
CA VAL A 450 30.73 21.61 2.26
C VAL A 450 29.22 21.43 2.44
N TRP A 451 28.75 20.24 2.82
CA TRP A 451 27.31 19.99 3.02
C TRP A 451 26.71 20.88 4.12
N ASN A 452 27.45 21.08 5.21
CA ASN A 452 27.03 21.96 6.31
C ASN A 452 27.07 23.44 5.91
N GLU A 453 28.00 23.83 5.04
CA GLU A 453 28.10 25.20 4.51
C GLU A 453 26.92 25.49 3.59
N ILE A 454 26.62 24.60 2.64
CA ILE A 454 25.47 24.71 1.74
C ILE A 454 24.16 24.75 2.55
N TYR A 455 24.01 23.87 3.55
CA TYR A 455 22.81 23.88 4.39
C TYR A 455 22.63 25.22 5.13
N LYS A 456 23.70 25.81 5.65
CA LYS A 456 23.65 27.12 6.32
C LYS A 456 23.33 28.25 5.35
N GLU A 457 23.90 28.22 4.15
CA GLU A 457 23.69 29.26 3.13
C GLU A 457 22.24 29.32 2.68
N TYR A 458 21.66 28.19 2.30
CA TYR A 458 20.29 28.14 1.78
C TYR A 458 19.24 28.08 2.90
N SER A 459 19.62 27.56 4.08
CA SER A 459 18.72 27.36 5.23
C SER A 459 17.38 26.72 4.81
N PRO A 460 17.39 25.56 4.10
CA PRO A 460 16.15 24.90 3.73
C PRO A 460 15.43 24.39 4.99
N ASP A 461 14.16 24.01 4.85
CA ASP A 461 13.44 23.35 5.95
C ASP A 461 14.14 22.05 6.38
N GLU A 462 14.00 21.69 7.66
CA GLU A 462 14.69 20.53 8.27
C GLU A 462 14.39 19.20 7.58
N TYR A 463 13.29 19.13 6.83
CA TYR A 463 12.90 17.95 6.07
C TYR A 463 13.83 17.69 4.88
N TYR A 464 14.49 18.72 4.36
CA TYR A 464 15.45 18.61 3.25
C TYR A 464 16.90 18.51 3.71
N ASP A 465 17.16 18.38 5.03
CA ASP A 465 18.52 18.23 5.55
C ASP A 465 19.17 16.95 5.01
N TYR A 466 20.07 17.13 4.03
CA TYR A 466 20.75 16.07 3.29
C TYR A 466 21.58 15.14 4.17
N LEU A 467 22.17 15.63 5.26
CA LEU A 467 23.04 14.83 6.12
C LEU A 467 22.23 13.92 7.06
N ASN A 468 21.06 14.40 7.48
CA ASN A 468 20.29 13.77 8.55
C ASN A 468 19.03 13.04 8.06
N ASN A 469 18.67 13.15 6.78
CA ASN A 469 17.50 12.50 6.22
C ASN A 469 17.84 11.68 4.97
N SER A 470 17.31 10.46 4.89
CA SER A 470 17.08 9.78 3.61
C SER A 470 15.89 10.39 2.89
N LEU A 471 15.74 10.06 1.61
CA LEU A 471 14.54 10.36 0.84
C LEU A 471 13.27 9.89 1.56
N LEU A 472 13.26 8.64 2.05
CA LEU A 472 12.11 8.07 2.77
C LEU A 472 11.77 8.88 4.03
N SER A 473 12.77 9.20 4.85
CA SER A 473 12.55 9.99 6.07
C SER A 473 12.11 11.43 5.77
N SER A 474 12.59 12.02 4.66
CA SER A 474 12.19 13.34 4.19
C SER A 474 10.74 13.35 3.73
N ILE A 475 10.35 12.39 2.88
CA ILE A 475 8.98 12.24 2.36
C ILE A 475 8.00 12.01 3.51
N THR A 476 8.32 11.14 4.46
CA THR A 476 7.44 10.86 5.62
C THR A 476 7.27 12.07 6.54
N LYS A 477 8.26 12.97 6.63
CA LYS A 477 8.13 14.23 7.38
C LYS A 477 7.32 15.28 6.63
N ILE A 478 7.50 15.40 5.31
CA ILE A 478 6.76 16.35 4.47
C ILE A 478 5.30 15.92 4.29
N PHE A 479 5.07 14.62 4.14
CA PHE A 479 3.77 13.99 3.91
C PHE A 479 3.47 12.94 5.00
N PRO A 480 3.08 13.34 6.22
CA PRO A 480 2.81 12.42 7.32
C PRO A 480 1.69 11.41 7.02
N ASP A 481 0.73 11.80 6.19
CA ASP A 481 -0.42 10.98 5.81
C ASP A 481 -0.15 10.08 4.59
N THR A 482 1.13 9.91 4.19
CA THR A 482 1.49 9.03 3.07
C THR A 482 0.99 7.60 3.34
N PRO A 483 0.19 7.03 2.42
CA PRO A 483 -0.31 5.66 2.54
C PRO A 483 0.83 4.66 2.73
N LYS A 484 0.68 3.81 3.74
CA LYS A 484 1.71 2.87 4.18
C LYS A 484 1.14 1.47 4.33
N THR A 485 1.71 0.51 3.62
CA THR A 485 1.34 -0.91 3.72
C THR A 485 2.49 -1.73 4.27
N VAL A 486 2.25 -2.52 5.32
CA VAL A 486 3.26 -3.43 5.88
C VAL A 486 3.02 -4.84 5.36
N LEU A 487 4.02 -5.40 4.66
CA LEU A 487 3.98 -6.76 4.16
C LEU A 487 4.14 -7.75 5.32
N VAL A 488 3.09 -8.51 5.57
CA VAL A 488 3.08 -9.54 6.61
C VAL A 488 3.49 -10.87 5.98
N LYS A 489 4.45 -11.56 6.60
CA LYS A 489 4.69 -12.98 6.32
C LYS A 489 3.52 -13.82 6.84
N LYS A 490 2.44 -13.89 6.09
CA LYS A 490 1.44 -14.95 6.24
C LYS A 490 1.41 -15.77 4.98
N TYR A 491 2.19 -16.84 5.02
CA TYR A 491 1.75 -18.19 4.67
C TYR A 491 2.85 -19.19 5.10
N ARG A 492 2.85 -19.57 6.38
CA ARG A 492 3.47 -20.82 6.83
C ARG A 492 2.32 -21.68 7.31
N GLY A 493 2.04 -22.76 6.59
CA GLY A 493 1.23 -23.85 7.08
C GLY A 493 1.84 -24.35 8.39
N SER A 494 1.37 -23.83 9.51
CA SER A 494 1.65 -24.37 10.82
C SER A 494 0.41 -24.13 11.66
N ARG A 495 -0.28 -25.23 11.94
CA ARG A 495 -1.17 -25.41 13.10
C ARG A 495 -0.37 -25.22 14.40
N ASN A 496 0.17 -24.03 14.63
CA ASN A 496 0.73 -23.62 15.91
C ASN A 496 0.63 -22.10 16.01
N PRO A 497 -0.05 -21.58 17.04
CA PRO A 497 0.08 -20.17 17.40
C PRO A 497 1.54 -19.96 17.81
N VAL A 498 2.31 -19.29 16.95
CA VAL A 498 3.62 -18.78 17.35
C VAL A 498 3.35 -17.70 18.39
N ASN A 499 3.84 -17.94 19.61
CA ASN A 499 3.88 -16.96 20.69
C ASN A 499 4.50 -15.66 20.16
N LEU A 500 3.66 -14.64 19.98
CA LEU A 500 4.09 -13.24 19.94
C LEU A 500 4.38 -12.79 21.38
N TYR A 501 5.44 -13.34 21.96
CA TYR A 501 6.12 -12.82 23.14
C TYR A 501 7.60 -13.20 23.04
N ASN A 502 8.39 -12.31 22.45
CA ASN A 502 9.71 -11.90 22.91
C ASN A 502 10.13 -10.63 22.18
#